data_AF-A0A9P7G4X9-F1
#
_entry.id   AF-A0A9P7G4X9-F1
#
_cell.length_a   1.000
_cell.length_b   1.000
_cell.length_c   1.000
_cell.angle_alpha   90.00
_cell.angle_beta   90.00
_cell.angle_gamma   90.00
#
_symmetry.space_group_name_H-M   'P 1'
#
loop_
_entity.id
_entity.type
_entity.pdbx_description
1 polymer ?
#
loop_
_entity_poly.entity_id
_entity_poly.type
_entity_poly.pdbx_seq_one_letter_code
_entity_poly.pdbx_strand_id
1 'polypeptide(L)'
;MHLIYENLIKNIVLLWSGNFKNLDEGSGTYHLDPKVWEAIGAATAASGSTIPSAFGARPPNVAEDKTATTAETWSFWALFLAPVLLRKRFRTDIYYNHFIDIVHILWLCIEFELPRNKIPVIRMAVARWVEEYER
;
A
#
# COMPACT_ATOMS: atom_id res chain seq x y z
N MET A 1 14.46 -3.70 -2.99
CA MET A 1 13.35 -2.75 -2.75
C MET A 1 12.79 -2.82 -1.31
N HIS A 2 13.53 -3.33 -0.32
CA HIS A 2 13.03 -3.56 1.05
C HIS A 2 12.47 -2.31 1.75
N LEU A 3 13.20 -1.20 1.66
CA LEU A 3 12.87 0.05 2.36
C LEU A 3 11.56 0.70 1.87
N ILE A 4 11.15 0.46 0.63
CA ILE A 4 9.87 1.00 0.15
C ILE A 4 8.70 0.34 0.89
N TYR A 5 8.77 -0.95 1.15
CA TYR A 5 7.70 -1.66 1.84
C TYR A 5 7.70 -1.33 3.34
N GLU A 6 8.88 -1.35 3.99
CA GLU A 6 8.96 -1.09 5.43
C GLU A 6 8.80 0.37 5.83
N ASN A 7 9.18 1.32 4.95
CA ASN A 7 9.05 2.74 5.25
C ASN A 7 7.85 3.33 4.53
N LEU A 8 7.83 3.35 3.19
CA LEU A 8 6.81 4.09 2.44
C LEU A 8 5.41 3.49 2.63
N ILE A 9 5.22 2.21 2.29
CA ILE A 9 3.90 1.57 2.40
C ILE A 9 3.42 1.56 3.86
N LYS A 10 4.30 1.24 4.80
CA LYS A 10 3.99 1.28 6.23
C LYS A 10 3.55 2.68 6.69
N ASN A 11 4.26 3.73 6.27
CA ASN A 11 3.92 5.11 6.63
C ASN A 11 2.58 5.54 6.02
N ILE A 12 2.31 5.17 4.76
CA ILE A 12 1.03 5.44 4.09
C ILE A 12 -0.13 4.79 4.87
N VAL A 13 0.02 3.53 5.28
CA VAL A 13 -1.00 2.83 6.09
C VAL A 13 -1.18 3.48 7.46
N LEU A 14 -0.08 3.92 8.10
CA LEU A 14 -0.17 4.66 9.36
C LEU A 14 -0.91 5.99 9.20
N LEU A 15 -0.73 6.69 8.07
CA LEU A 15 -1.45 7.91 7.76
C LEU A 15 -2.94 7.63 7.59
N TRP A 16 -3.33 6.67 6.77
CA TRP A 16 -4.75 6.35 6.54
C TRP A 16 -5.47 5.85 7.79
N SER A 17 -4.76 5.20 8.71
CA SER A 17 -5.31 4.71 9.96
C SER A 17 -5.23 5.72 11.12
N GLY A 18 -4.77 6.95 10.87
CA GLY A 18 -4.66 8.00 11.90
C GLY A 18 -3.63 7.71 12.98
N ASN A 19 -2.67 6.82 12.73
CA ASN A 19 -1.66 6.36 13.70
C ASN A 19 -0.26 6.92 13.42
N PHE A 20 -0.12 7.82 12.45
CA PHE A 20 1.18 8.34 12.05
C PHE A 20 1.63 9.48 12.98
N LYS A 21 2.52 9.15 13.93
CA LYS A 21 3.23 10.13 14.78
C LYS A 21 2.32 11.15 15.51
N ASN A 22 1.09 10.76 15.83
CA ASN A 22 0.06 11.62 16.44
C ASN A 22 -0.25 12.89 15.61
N LEU A 23 -0.01 12.86 14.31
CA LEU A 23 -0.46 13.90 13.40
C LEU A 23 -1.94 13.67 13.05
N ASP A 24 -2.68 14.76 12.86
CA ASP A 24 -4.05 14.71 12.34
C ASP A 24 -4.07 14.57 10.80
N GLU A 25 -5.26 14.60 10.20
CA GLU A 25 -5.41 14.54 8.73
C GLU A 25 -5.06 15.85 8.02
N GLY A 26 -4.66 16.88 8.77
CA GLY A 26 -4.41 18.22 8.25
C GLY A 26 -5.61 18.77 7.47
N SER A 27 -5.35 19.28 6.26
CA SER A 27 -6.37 19.72 5.31
C SER A 27 -6.90 18.59 4.41
N GLY A 28 -6.36 17.38 4.54
CA GLY A 28 -6.73 16.21 3.74
C GLY A 28 -7.96 15.47 4.28
N THR A 29 -8.40 14.46 3.54
CA THR A 29 -9.50 13.56 3.91
C THR A 29 -9.14 12.10 3.62
N TYR A 30 -7.90 11.72 3.92
CA TYR A 30 -7.33 10.41 3.63
C TYR A 30 -7.50 9.39 4.76
N HIS A 31 -8.05 9.78 5.92
CA HIS A 31 -8.37 8.83 6.98
C HIS A 31 -9.49 7.88 6.55
N LEU A 32 -9.24 6.60 6.74
CA LEU A 32 -10.25 5.56 6.63
C LEU A 32 -11.07 5.53 7.91
N ASP A 33 -12.37 5.25 7.79
CA ASP A 33 -13.20 4.96 8.95
C ASP A 33 -12.60 3.76 9.72
N PRO A 34 -12.48 3.80 11.05
CA PRO A 34 -11.87 2.72 11.82
C PRO A 34 -12.49 1.35 11.54
N LYS A 35 -13.82 1.27 11.37
CA LYS A 35 -14.51 0.00 11.07
C LYS A 35 -14.19 -0.49 9.66
N VAL A 36 -13.98 0.43 8.71
CA VAL A 36 -13.53 0.08 7.36
C VAL A 36 -12.11 -0.48 7.41
N TRP A 37 -11.21 0.14 8.18
CA TRP A 37 -9.84 -0.36 8.34
C TRP A 37 -9.78 -1.72 9.04
N GLU A 38 -10.55 -1.93 10.10
CA GLU A 38 -10.71 -3.23 10.76
C GLU A 38 -11.22 -4.31 9.79
N ALA A 39 -12.24 -3.98 8.98
CA ALA A 39 -12.78 -4.91 7.99
C ALA A 39 -11.76 -5.26 6.90
N ILE A 40 -10.94 -4.30 6.45
CA ILE A 40 -9.83 -4.55 5.52
C ILE A 40 -8.79 -5.49 6.14
N GLY A 41 -8.47 -5.27 7.42
CA GLY A 41 -7.57 -6.12 8.18
C GLY A 41 -8.05 -7.57 8.27
N ALA A 42 -9.31 -7.76 8.66
CA ALA A 42 -9.93 -9.08 8.75
C ALA A 42 -10.00 -9.78 7.37
N ALA A 43 -10.37 -9.04 6.32
CA ALA A 43 -10.40 -9.57 4.96
C ALA A 43 -9.01 -9.96 4.45
N THR A 44 -7.98 -9.20 4.82
CA THR A 44 -6.58 -9.52 4.51
C THR A 44 -6.20 -10.87 5.14
N ALA A 45 -6.46 -11.07 6.43
CA ALA A 45 -6.14 -12.33 7.11
C ALA A 45 -6.92 -13.52 6.52
N ALA A 46 -8.21 -13.32 6.23
CA ALA A 46 -9.06 -14.34 5.62
C ALA A 46 -8.57 -14.77 4.23
N SER A 47 -8.01 -13.85 3.44
CA SER A 47 -7.47 -14.14 2.10
C SER A 47 -6.33 -15.18 2.13
N GLY A 48 -5.59 -15.28 3.24
CA GLY A 48 -4.51 -16.25 3.41
C GLY A 48 -4.95 -17.72 3.35
N SER A 49 -6.25 -18.01 3.48
CA SER A 49 -6.80 -19.35 3.24
C SER A 49 -6.92 -19.71 1.76
N THR A 50 -6.89 -18.72 0.86
CA THR A 50 -7.07 -18.88 -0.59
C THR A 50 -5.76 -18.77 -1.38
N ILE A 51 -4.70 -18.25 -0.75
CA ILE A 51 -3.39 -18.03 -1.37
C ILE A 51 -2.54 -19.30 -1.21
N PRO A 52 -2.03 -19.90 -2.31
CA PRO A 52 -1.13 -21.04 -2.20
C PRO A 52 0.16 -20.64 -1.49
N SER A 53 0.70 -21.54 -0.65
CA SER A 53 1.93 -21.29 0.12
C SER A 53 3.16 -21.02 -0.74
N ALA A 54 3.13 -21.39 -2.03
CA ALA A 54 4.17 -21.07 -3.00
C ALA A 54 4.33 -19.55 -3.26
N PHE A 55 3.31 -18.75 -2.94
CA PHE A 55 3.34 -17.29 -3.08
C PHE A 55 3.76 -16.55 -1.81
N GLY A 56 4.14 -17.28 -0.76
CA GLY A 56 4.61 -16.73 0.50
C GLY A 56 3.78 -17.16 1.70
N ALA A 57 4.13 -16.61 2.87
CA ALA A 57 3.40 -16.83 4.10
C ALA A 57 1.99 -16.21 4.04
N ARG A 58 1.08 -16.72 4.87
CA ARG A 58 -0.25 -16.14 5.00
C ARG A 58 -0.15 -14.68 5.47
N PRO A 59 -0.78 -13.73 4.77
CA PRO A 59 -0.76 -12.34 5.19
C PRO A 59 -1.49 -12.21 6.55
N PRO A 60 -0.88 -11.55 7.55
CA PRO A 60 -1.50 -11.29 8.83
C PRO A 60 -2.57 -10.19 8.70
N ASN A 61 -3.35 -10.00 9.77
CA ASN A 61 -4.26 -8.88 9.86
C ASN A 61 -3.49 -7.56 9.93
N VAL A 62 -3.55 -6.77 8.85
CA VAL A 62 -2.82 -5.48 8.73
C VAL A 62 -3.32 -4.40 9.70
N ALA A 63 -4.51 -4.55 10.29
CA ALA A 63 -5.03 -3.63 11.29
C ALA A 63 -4.49 -3.93 12.71
N GLU A 64 -4.21 -5.19 13.02
CA GLU A 64 -3.89 -5.66 14.38
C GLU A 64 -2.40 -5.91 14.60
N ASP A 65 -1.68 -6.48 13.62
CA ASP A 65 -0.32 -6.97 13.84
C ASP A 65 0.74 -6.21 13.03
N LYS A 66 1.07 -5.01 13.51
CA LYS A 66 2.10 -4.14 12.90
C LYS A 66 3.53 -4.70 13.07
N THR A 67 3.72 -5.70 13.93
CA THR A 67 5.01 -6.31 14.27
C THR A 67 5.33 -7.57 13.46
N ALA A 68 4.31 -8.34 13.06
CA ALA A 68 4.48 -9.52 12.21
C ALA A 68 4.56 -9.20 10.70
N THR A 69 4.26 -7.97 10.29
CA THR A 69 4.35 -7.56 8.88
C THR A 69 5.80 -7.30 8.48
N THR A 70 6.42 -8.25 7.77
CA THR A 70 7.73 -8.10 7.12
C THR A 70 7.63 -7.28 5.83
N ALA A 71 8.77 -6.88 5.26
CA ALA A 71 8.82 -6.26 3.94
C ALA A 71 8.15 -7.12 2.84
N GLU A 72 8.27 -8.44 2.92
CA GLU A 72 7.64 -9.39 1.99
C GLU A 72 6.11 -9.38 2.14
N THR A 73 5.61 -9.42 3.38
CA THR A 73 4.18 -9.34 3.64
C THR A 73 3.60 -8.01 3.16
N TRP A 74 4.30 -6.90 3.39
CA TRP A 74 3.89 -5.58 2.90
C TRP A 74 3.91 -5.50 1.38
N SER A 75 4.89 -6.11 0.72
CA SER A 75 4.95 -6.13 -0.75
C SER A 75 3.77 -6.89 -1.32
N PHE A 76 3.52 -8.10 -0.81
CA PHE A 76 2.39 -8.92 -1.25
C PHE A 76 1.06 -8.20 -1.03
N TRP A 77 0.85 -7.65 0.16
CA TRP A 77 -0.36 -6.92 0.47
C TRP A 77 -0.55 -5.71 -0.44
N ALA A 78 0.47 -4.86 -0.60
CA ALA A 78 0.39 -3.64 -1.40
C ALA A 78 0.13 -3.92 -2.88
N LEU A 79 0.74 -4.96 -3.44
CA LEU A 79 0.67 -5.27 -4.86
C LEU A 79 -0.62 -6.01 -5.25
N PHE A 80 -1.11 -6.91 -4.38
CA PHE A 80 -2.18 -7.85 -4.74
C PHE A 80 -3.49 -7.61 -3.98
N LEU A 81 -3.43 -7.31 -2.67
CA LEU A 81 -4.63 -7.26 -1.83
C LEU A 81 -5.18 -5.83 -1.70
N ALA A 82 -4.31 -4.88 -1.36
CA ALA A 82 -4.66 -3.49 -1.11
C ALA A 82 -5.44 -2.83 -2.28
N PRO A 83 -5.07 -3.03 -3.57
CA PRO A 83 -5.81 -2.42 -4.68
C PRO A 83 -7.29 -2.83 -4.72
N VAL A 84 -7.59 -4.07 -4.32
CA VAL A 84 -8.95 -4.61 -4.29
C VAL A 84 -9.67 -4.19 -3.00
N LEU A 85 -9.00 -4.33 -1.85
CA LEU A 85 -9.59 -4.06 -0.55
C LEU A 85 -9.89 -2.57 -0.32
N LEU A 86 -9.05 -1.68 -0.86
CA LEU A 86 -9.18 -0.22 -0.70
C LEU A 86 -10.12 0.43 -1.73
N ARG A 87 -10.59 -0.32 -2.73
CA ARG A 87 -11.44 0.24 -3.79
C ARG A 87 -12.72 0.83 -3.19
N LYS A 88 -12.96 2.13 -3.45
CA LYS A 88 -14.11 2.91 -2.94
C LYS A 88 -14.20 2.93 -1.40
N ARG A 89 -13.05 2.89 -0.70
CA ARG A 89 -13.01 2.97 0.77
C ARG A 89 -12.65 4.34 1.31
N PHE A 90 -11.95 5.15 0.52
CA PHE A 90 -11.66 6.54 0.85
C PHE A 90 -12.88 7.42 0.62
N ARG A 91 -12.97 8.53 1.37
CA ARG A 91 -14.01 9.57 1.15
C ARG A 91 -13.89 10.19 -0.24
N THR A 92 -12.65 10.39 -0.68
CA THR A 92 -12.32 10.95 -1.99
C THR A 92 -11.44 9.97 -2.75
N ASP A 93 -11.81 9.67 -4.00
CA ASP A 93 -11.09 8.69 -4.83
C ASP A 93 -9.64 9.12 -5.17
N ILE A 94 -9.27 10.38 -4.97
CA ILE A 94 -7.90 10.88 -5.24
C ILE A 94 -6.83 10.09 -4.48
N TYR A 95 -7.08 9.71 -3.22
CA TYR A 95 -6.11 8.98 -2.40
C TYR A 95 -5.97 7.53 -2.84
N TYR A 96 -7.08 6.93 -3.28
CA TYR A 96 -7.05 5.60 -3.89
C TYR A 96 -6.26 5.63 -5.19
N ASN A 97 -6.54 6.59 -6.08
CA ASN A 97 -5.86 6.70 -7.37
C ASN A 97 -4.35 6.94 -7.19
N HIS A 98 -3.98 7.84 -6.29
CA HIS A 98 -2.57 8.09 -5.95
C HIS A 98 -1.87 6.85 -5.37
N PHE A 99 -2.56 6.05 -4.55
CA PHE A 99 -2.04 4.76 -4.12
C PHE A 99 -1.87 3.77 -5.28
N ILE A 100 -2.83 3.71 -6.19
CA ILE A 100 -2.72 2.84 -7.38
C ILE A 100 -1.55 3.26 -8.27
N ASP A 101 -1.23 4.55 -8.36
CA ASP A 101 -0.07 5.03 -9.10
C ASP A 101 1.25 4.51 -8.53
N ILE A 102 1.45 4.52 -7.20
CA ILE A 102 2.63 3.89 -6.61
C ILE A 102 2.62 2.37 -6.81
N VAL A 103 1.46 1.71 -6.73
CA VAL A 103 1.36 0.26 -7.01
C VAL A 103 1.81 -0.06 -8.44
N HIS A 104 1.41 0.75 -9.43
CA HIS A 104 1.89 0.59 -10.81
C HIS A 104 3.40 0.79 -10.93
N ILE A 105 3.96 1.78 -10.26
CA ILE A 105 5.41 2.00 -10.22
C ILE A 105 6.13 0.79 -9.61
N LEU A 106 5.60 0.23 -8.53
CA LEU A 106 6.18 -0.94 -7.89
C LEU A 106 6.11 -2.18 -8.77
N TRP A 107 5.01 -2.38 -9.48
CA TRP A 107 4.89 -3.43 -10.49
C TRP A 107 5.97 -3.35 -11.57
N LEU A 108 6.24 -2.15 -12.10
CA LEU A 108 7.31 -1.94 -13.07
C LEU A 108 8.69 -2.29 -12.49
N CYS A 109 8.92 -2.01 -11.21
CA CYS A 109 10.19 -2.27 -10.55
C CYS A 109 10.44 -3.74 -10.20
N ILE A 110 9.40 -4.59 -10.21
CA ILE A 110 9.52 -6.03 -9.91
C ILE A 110 9.36 -6.91 -11.16
N GLU A 111 9.20 -6.32 -12.35
CA GLU A 111 9.22 -7.07 -13.60
C GLU A 111 10.53 -7.88 -13.70
N PHE A 112 10.41 -9.14 -14.14
CA PHE A 112 11.56 -10.05 -14.27
C PHE A 112 12.64 -9.49 -15.21
N GLU A 113 12.21 -8.84 -16.28
CA GLU A 113 13.07 -8.09 -17.19
C GLU A 113 12.61 -6.64 -17.23
N LEU A 114 13.54 -5.72 -16.94
CA LEU A 114 13.29 -4.29 -17.04
C LEU A 114 14.07 -3.69 -18.21
N PRO A 115 13.41 -3.43 -19.35
CA PRO A 115 14.03 -2.76 -20.48
C PRO A 115 14.59 -1.38 -20.10
N ARG A 116 15.79 -1.03 -20.60
CA ARG A 116 16.45 0.25 -20.27
C ARG A 116 15.61 1.48 -20.62
N ASN A 117 14.75 1.39 -21.65
CA ASN A 117 13.84 2.46 -22.04
C ASN A 117 12.69 2.69 -21.04
N LYS A 118 12.40 1.75 -20.12
CA LYS A 118 11.44 1.96 -19.02
C LYS A 118 12.05 2.73 -17.85
N ILE A 119 13.38 2.79 -17.71
CA ILE A 119 14.05 3.48 -16.60
C ILE A 119 13.66 4.98 -16.54
N PRO A 120 13.70 5.76 -17.65
CA PRO A 120 13.26 7.15 -17.62
C PRO A 120 11.79 7.30 -17.21
N VAL A 121 10.93 6.38 -17.65
CA VAL A 121 9.49 6.37 -17.32
C VAL A 121 9.29 6.20 -15.81
N ILE A 122 9.98 5.24 -15.20
CA ILE A 122 9.91 5.01 -13.74
C ILE A 122 10.39 6.23 -12.98
N ARG A 123 11.51 6.85 -13.40
CA ARG A 123 12.05 8.06 -12.74
C ARG A 123 11.06 9.21 -12.77
N MET A 124 10.44 9.46 -13.92
CA MET A 124 9.40 10.49 -14.06
C MET A 124 8.15 10.19 -13.23
N ALA A 125 7.71 8.92 -13.23
CA ALA A 125 6.54 8.50 -12.47
C ALA A 125 6.75 8.67 -10.97
N VAL A 126 7.93 8.29 -10.44
CA VAL A 126 8.28 8.49 -9.03
C VAL A 126 8.32 9.97 -8.67
N ALA A 127 8.94 10.81 -9.50
CA ALA A 127 9.01 12.24 -9.24
C ALA A 127 7.61 12.88 -9.18
N ARG A 128 6.76 12.58 -10.17
CA ARG A 128 5.37 13.06 -10.19
C ARG A 128 4.58 12.57 -8.98
N TRP A 129 4.73 11.30 -8.61
CA TRP A 129 4.02 10.72 -7.48
C TRP A 129 4.35 11.45 -6.17
N VAL A 130 5.62 11.83 -5.97
CA VAL A 130 6.06 12.61 -4.80
C VAL A 130 5.51 14.04 -4.86
N GLU A 131 5.60 14.71 -6.00
CA GLU A 131 5.02 16.07 -6.16
C GLU A 131 3.52 16.11 -5.89
N GLU A 132 2.79 15.06 -6.25
CA GLU A 132 1.36 14.95 -5.96
C GLU A 132 1.08 14.59 -4.50
N TYR A 133 1.97 13.84 -3.85
CA TYR A 133 1.86 13.51 -2.43
C TYR A 133 2.08 14.72 -1.51
N GLU A 134 2.91 15.69 -1.94
CA GLU A 134 3.24 16.90 -1.18
C GLU A 134 2.22 18.04 -1.32
N ARG A 135 1.20 17.87 -2.17
CA ARG A 135 0.12 18.85 -2.41
C ARG A 135 -1.10 18.59 -1.55
#